data_AF-A0A0D6RVT2-F1
#
_entry.id   AF-A0A0D6RVT2-F1
#
_cell.length_a   1.000
_cell.length_b   1.000
_cell.length_c   1.000
_cell.angle_alpha   90.00
_cell.angle_beta   90.00
_cell.angle_gamma   90.00
#
_symmetry.space_group_name_H-M   'P 1'
#
loop_
_entity.id
_entity.type
_entity.pdbx_description
1 polymer ?
#
loop_
_entity_poly.entity_id
_entity_poly.type
_entity_poly.pdbx_seq_one_letter_code
_entity_poly.pdbx_strand_id
1 'polypeptide(L)'
;MSQLSERFLVQAHLAAKQPRQLTPEEETQLRQAIAAELKAQNAVLVAHYYCDPVIQALAEETGGCVSDSLEMARFGNQHAAQTVVVAGVRFMGETAKILNPEKRVLMPTLEATCSLDLGCPVDEFSAFCDQHPERTVVVYANTSAAVKARADWVVTSSCALEIVESLMDNGEKILWAPDQHLGRYIQRETGADMLLWDGACIVHEEFKAKQLEDMKALYPDAAILVHPESPESVIELADAIGSTSQLIKAAQTLPNKTFIVATDRGIFYKMQQLCPDKQFIEAPTAGNGAACRSCAHCPWMAMNTLERTLQCLREGSNEIFVDAALIPRAVKPLKRMLDFTQAARMKLSGNA
;
A
#
# COMPACT_ATOMS: atom_id res chain seq x y z
N MET A 1 0.45 -3.26 -27.74
CA MET A 1 -0.95 -3.71 -27.58
C MET A 1 -1.32 -4.01 -26.11
N SER A 2 -0.43 -3.78 -25.13
CA SER A 2 -0.62 -4.11 -23.70
C SER A 2 -1.43 -3.06 -22.90
N GLN A 3 -1.07 -1.77 -23.00
CA GLN A 3 -1.69 -0.69 -22.21
C GLN A 3 -3.22 -0.53 -22.40
N LEU A 4 -3.74 -0.84 -23.60
CA LEU A 4 -5.18 -0.81 -23.86
C LEU A 4 -5.90 -1.93 -23.09
N SER A 5 -5.32 -3.13 -23.03
CA SER A 5 -5.95 -4.26 -22.33
C SER A 5 -5.97 -4.09 -20.80
N GLU A 6 -4.92 -3.47 -20.25
CA GLU A 6 -4.81 -3.16 -18.81
C GLU A 6 -5.85 -2.11 -18.39
N ARG A 7 -5.98 -1.02 -19.16
CA ARG A 7 -7.02 -0.01 -18.92
C ARG A 7 -8.43 -0.61 -18.99
N PHE A 8 -8.68 -1.54 -19.91
CA PHE A 8 -9.98 -2.24 -20.00
C PHE A 8 -10.23 -3.17 -18.81
N LEU A 9 -9.23 -3.93 -18.34
CA LEU A 9 -9.34 -4.78 -17.15
C LEU A 9 -9.62 -3.95 -15.89
N VAL A 10 -8.92 -2.83 -15.74
CA VAL A 10 -9.11 -1.89 -14.63
C VAL A 10 -10.49 -1.22 -14.69
N GLN A 11 -10.94 -0.78 -15.87
CA GLN A 11 -12.27 -0.19 -16.04
C GLN A 11 -13.40 -1.19 -15.81
N ALA A 12 -13.26 -2.43 -16.30
CA ALA A 12 -14.22 -3.50 -16.03
C ALA A 12 -14.30 -3.83 -14.53
N HIS A 13 -13.17 -3.73 -13.82
CA HIS A 13 -13.11 -3.93 -12.38
C HIS A 13 -13.73 -2.76 -11.59
N LEU A 14 -13.49 -1.52 -12.00
CA LEU A 14 -14.15 -0.33 -11.42
C LEU A 14 -15.68 -0.36 -11.63
N ALA A 15 -16.15 -1.03 -12.68
CA ALA A 15 -17.57 -1.28 -12.91
C ALA A 15 -18.16 -2.43 -12.06
N ALA A 16 -17.32 -3.20 -11.34
CA ALA A 16 -17.80 -4.23 -10.42
C ALA A 16 -18.49 -3.58 -9.22
N LYS A 17 -19.64 -4.14 -8.83
CA LYS A 17 -20.58 -3.57 -7.86
C LYS A 17 -19.88 -3.19 -6.55
N GLN A 18 -20.11 -1.96 -6.10
CA GLN A 18 -19.74 -1.52 -4.74
C GLN A 18 -20.26 -2.51 -3.69
N PRO A 19 -19.52 -2.72 -2.58
CA PRO A 19 -19.95 -3.59 -1.50
C PRO A 19 -21.36 -3.23 -1.03
N ARG A 20 -22.16 -4.25 -0.71
CA ARG A 20 -23.49 -4.06 -0.13
C ARG A 20 -23.35 -3.30 1.20
N GLN A 21 -24.15 -2.27 1.41
CA GLN A 21 -24.21 -1.62 2.73
C GLN A 21 -24.87 -2.56 3.74
N LEU A 22 -24.17 -2.80 4.85
CA LEU A 22 -24.64 -3.58 5.98
C LEU A 22 -25.49 -2.73 6.91
N THR A 23 -26.53 -3.32 7.50
CA THR A 23 -27.18 -2.73 8.67
C THR A 23 -26.27 -2.86 9.90
N PRO A 24 -26.42 -2.00 10.94
CA PRO A 24 -25.62 -2.09 12.16
C PRO A 24 -25.71 -3.46 12.86
N GLU A 25 -26.88 -4.12 12.77
CA GLU A 25 -27.09 -5.45 13.33
C GLU A 25 -26.32 -6.52 12.55
N GLU A 26 -26.40 -6.53 11.21
CA GLU A 26 -25.63 -7.45 10.37
C GLU A 26 -24.13 -7.26 10.55
N GLU A 27 -23.66 -6.01 10.62
CA GLU A 27 -22.25 -5.71 10.87
C GLU A 27 -21.78 -6.30 12.20
N THR A 28 -22.55 -6.09 13.27
CA THR A 28 -22.25 -6.61 14.60
C THR A 28 -22.21 -8.13 14.59
N GLN A 29 -23.18 -8.79 13.96
CA GLN A 29 -23.23 -10.25 13.84
C GLN A 29 -22.03 -10.80 13.08
N LEU A 30 -21.66 -10.19 11.95
CA LEU A 30 -20.52 -10.59 11.15
C LEU A 30 -19.20 -10.43 11.92
N ARG A 31 -19.01 -9.29 12.59
CA ARG A 31 -17.79 -9.04 13.40
C ARG A 31 -17.65 -10.03 14.54
N GLN A 32 -18.74 -10.34 15.25
CA GLN A 32 -18.74 -11.37 16.30
C GLN A 32 -18.41 -12.76 15.74
N ALA A 33 -18.99 -13.12 14.60
CA ALA A 33 -18.72 -14.39 13.93
C ALA A 33 -17.25 -14.49 13.49
N ILE A 34 -16.70 -13.43 12.88
CA ILE A 34 -15.29 -13.40 12.46
C ILE A 34 -14.37 -13.51 13.68
N ALA A 35 -14.64 -12.77 14.76
CA ALA A 35 -13.85 -12.86 15.99
C ALA A 35 -13.85 -14.28 16.59
N ALA A 36 -14.97 -15.00 16.52
CA ALA A 36 -15.05 -16.39 16.94
C ALA A 36 -14.23 -17.32 16.02
N GLU A 37 -14.34 -17.15 14.69
CA GLU A 37 -13.58 -17.94 13.72
C GLU A 37 -12.07 -17.70 13.81
N LEU A 38 -11.63 -16.45 14.00
CA LEU A 38 -10.21 -16.12 14.19
C LEU A 38 -9.62 -16.90 15.37
N LYS A 39 -10.36 -16.97 16.50
CA LYS A 39 -9.95 -17.76 17.67
C LYS A 39 -9.97 -19.25 17.38
N ALA A 40 -11.05 -19.76 16.77
CA ALA A 40 -11.20 -21.18 16.47
C ALA A 40 -10.10 -21.71 15.54
N GLN A 41 -9.59 -20.87 14.64
CA GLN A 41 -8.60 -21.25 13.63
C GLN A 41 -7.17 -20.83 13.98
N ASN A 42 -6.93 -20.34 15.20
CA ASN A 42 -5.65 -19.79 15.62
C ASN A 42 -5.10 -18.79 14.57
N ALA A 43 -5.95 -17.84 14.20
CA ALA A 43 -5.73 -16.87 13.15
C ALA A 43 -5.67 -15.45 13.71
N VAL A 44 -4.89 -14.58 13.06
CA VAL A 44 -4.84 -13.14 13.35
C VAL A 44 -5.17 -12.35 12.10
N LEU A 45 -5.95 -11.29 12.24
CA LEU A 45 -6.31 -10.38 11.15
C LEU A 45 -5.34 -9.18 11.11
N VAL A 46 -4.68 -8.96 9.99
CA VAL A 46 -3.91 -7.73 9.73
C VAL A 46 -4.57 -6.96 8.61
N ALA A 47 -4.71 -5.65 8.76
CA ALA A 47 -5.38 -4.80 7.79
C ALA A 47 -4.49 -3.64 7.33
N HIS A 48 -4.54 -3.35 6.03
CA HIS A 48 -3.91 -2.14 5.51
C HIS A 48 -4.73 -0.90 5.89
N TYR A 49 -4.07 0.25 6.05
CA TYR A 49 -4.72 1.55 6.31
C TYR A 49 -5.80 1.94 5.29
N TYR A 50 -5.79 1.36 4.09
CA TYR A 50 -6.76 1.66 3.02
C TYR A 50 -7.97 0.74 3.02
N CYS A 51 -8.02 -0.25 3.92
CA CYS A 51 -9.21 -1.08 4.08
C CYS A 51 -10.38 -0.26 4.62
N ASP A 52 -11.60 -0.77 4.46
CA ASP A 52 -12.78 -0.13 5.06
C ASP A 52 -12.61 0.04 6.58
N PRO A 53 -13.04 1.17 7.18
CA PRO A 53 -13.01 1.39 8.62
C PRO A 53 -13.51 0.22 9.47
N VAL A 54 -14.52 -0.53 9.00
CA VAL A 54 -15.06 -1.68 9.73
C VAL A 54 -14.06 -2.83 9.83
N ILE A 55 -13.27 -3.05 8.78
CA ILE A 55 -12.21 -4.06 8.76
C ILE A 55 -11.02 -3.62 9.61
N GLN A 56 -10.67 -2.33 9.54
CA GLN A 56 -9.62 -1.77 10.40
C GLN A 56 -9.99 -1.92 11.88
N ALA A 57 -11.22 -1.54 12.26
CA ALA A 57 -11.72 -1.71 13.63
C ALA A 57 -11.72 -3.17 14.08
N LEU A 58 -12.20 -4.09 13.23
CA LEU A 58 -12.20 -5.51 13.54
C LEU A 58 -10.78 -6.05 13.75
N ALA A 59 -9.80 -5.63 12.95
CA ALA A 59 -8.41 -6.03 13.12
C ALA A 59 -7.89 -5.60 14.50
N GLU A 60 -8.09 -4.34 14.90
CA GLU A 60 -7.65 -3.83 16.21
C GLU A 60 -8.35 -4.55 17.38
N GLU A 61 -9.66 -4.73 17.31
CA GLU A 61 -10.46 -5.34 18.38
C GLU A 61 -10.17 -6.84 18.58
N THR A 62 -9.74 -7.53 17.53
CA THR A 62 -9.43 -8.96 17.57
C THR A 62 -7.96 -9.25 17.92
N GLY A 63 -7.18 -8.22 18.27
CA GLY A 63 -5.77 -8.35 18.65
C GLY A 63 -4.81 -8.38 17.46
N GLY A 64 -5.28 -8.00 16.28
CA GLY A 64 -4.50 -7.79 15.08
C GLY A 64 -3.86 -6.41 14.98
N CYS A 65 -3.50 -5.99 13.77
CA CYS A 65 -2.91 -4.67 13.54
C CYS A 65 -3.47 -3.97 12.29
N VAL A 66 -3.47 -2.64 12.34
CA VAL A 66 -3.74 -1.75 11.20
C VAL A 66 -2.47 -0.98 10.89
N SER A 67 -1.87 -1.26 9.74
CA SER A 67 -0.57 -0.68 9.41
C SER A 67 -0.28 -0.63 7.91
N ASP A 68 0.93 -0.17 7.54
CA ASP A 68 1.45 -0.34 6.19
C ASP A 68 1.84 -1.80 5.91
N SER A 69 2.08 -2.11 4.64
CA SER A 69 2.37 -3.48 4.17
C SER A 69 3.55 -4.14 4.90
N LEU A 70 4.59 -3.37 5.22
CA LEU A 70 5.79 -3.90 5.83
C LEU A 70 5.55 -4.27 7.30
N GLU A 71 4.91 -3.36 8.03
CA GLU A 71 4.56 -3.60 9.42
C GLU A 71 3.54 -4.74 9.56
N MET A 72 2.59 -4.88 8.63
CA MET A 72 1.66 -6.01 8.60
C MET A 72 2.40 -7.34 8.47
N ALA A 73 3.36 -7.44 7.56
CA ALA A 73 4.13 -8.66 7.35
C ALA A 73 5.06 -8.98 8.54
N ARG A 74 5.66 -7.95 9.15
CA ARG A 74 6.47 -8.07 10.36
C ARG A 74 5.65 -8.54 11.55
N PHE A 75 4.50 -7.91 11.80
CA PHE A 75 3.56 -8.30 12.84
C PHE A 75 3.10 -9.74 12.65
N GLY A 76 2.68 -10.09 11.42
CA GLY A 76 2.28 -11.45 11.08
C GLY A 76 3.37 -12.48 11.36
N ASN A 77 4.65 -12.15 11.16
CA ASN A 77 5.78 -13.01 11.49
C ASN A 77 5.96 -13.22 13.00
N GLN A 78 5.91 -12.13 13.76
CA GLN A 78 6.15 -12.17 15.21
C GLN A 78 4.95 -12.69 16.01
N HIS A 79 3.75 -12.68 15.43
CA HIS A 79 2.53 -13.13 16.10
C HIS A 79 2.50 -14.67 16.25
N ALA A 80 1.99 -15.17 17.38
CA ALA A 80 1.97 -16.60 17.70
C ALA A 80 0.97 -17.43 16.87
N ALA A 81 0.02 -16.76 16.22
CA ALA A 81 -0.98 -17.38 15.35
C ALA A 81 -0.31 -18.15 14.19
N GLN A 82 -0.89 -19.31 13.85
CA GLN A 82 -0.43 -20.14 12.74
C GLN A 82 -1.05 -19.72 11.40
N THR A 83 -2.17 -18.98 11.47
CA THR A 83 -2.84 -18.39 10.32
C THR A 83 -2.79 -16.87 10.39
N VAL A 84 -2.46 -16.22 9.28
CA VAL A 84 -2.53 -14.76 9.13
C VAL A 84 -3.58 -14.45 8.05
N VAL A 85 -4.63 -13.73 8.41
CA VAL A 85 -5.60 -13.19 7.45
C VAL A 85 -5.16 -11.78 7.08
N VAL A 86 -4.79 -11.58 5.82
CA VAL A 86 -4.33 -10.31 5.27
C VAL A 86 -5.49 -9.62 4.59
N ALA A 87 -6.09 -8.61 5.24
CA ALA A 87 -6.99 -7.67 4.60
C ALA A 87 -6.16 -6.60 3.89
N GLY A 88 -6.09 -6.70 2.57
CA GLY A 88 -5.24 -5.88 1.71
C GLY A 88 -5.30 -6.36 0.26
N VAL A 89 -4.18 -6.31 -0.45
CA VAL A 89 -4.07 -6.76 -1.84
C VAL A 89 -3.02 -7.84 -2.00
N ARG A 90 -3.06 -8.54 -3.14
CA ARG A 90 -2.39 -9.84 -3.34
C ARG A 90 -0.91 -9.82 -3.04
N PHE A 91 -0.16 -8.83 -3.52
CA PHE A 91 1.27 -8.73 -3.24
C PHE A 91 1.58 -8.62 -1.73
N MET A 92 0.67 -8.09 -0.92
CA MET A 92 0.83 -8.00 0.53
C MET A 92 0.68 -9.38 1.16
N GLY A 93 -0.31 -10.16 0.72
CA GLY A 93 -0.45 -11.57 1.08
C GLY A 93 0.76 -12.40 0.66
N GLU A 94 1.25 -12.21 -0.56
CA GLU A 94 2.47 -12.86 -1.05
C GLU A 94 3.69 -12.48 -0.22
N THR A 95 3.84 -11.21 0.15
CA THR A 95 4.93 -10.74 1.02
C THR A 95 4.84 -11.38 2.41
N ALA A 96 3.64 -11.47 2.99
CA ALA A 96 3.42 -12.17 4.24
C ALA A 96 3.80 -13.66 4.13
N LYS A 97 3.45 -14.33 3.02
CA LYS A 97 3.81 -15.75 2.80
C LYS A 97 5.32 -15.95 2.56
N ILE A 98 5.98 -15.03 1.85
CA ILE A 98 7.43 -15.07 1.63
C ILE A 98 8.19 -14.96 2.96
N LEU A 99 7.76 -14.07 3.85
CA LEU A 99 8.38 -13.86 5.17
C LEU A 99 7.95 -14.90 6.22
N ASN A 100 6.89 -15.67 5.94
CA ASN A 100 6.31 -16.69 6.83
C ASN A 100 5.94 -17.95 6.06
N PRO A 101 6.91 -18.65 5.44
CA PRO A 101 6.63 -19.79 4.58
C PRO A 101 5.87 -20.91 5.31
N GLU A 102 6.09 -21.06 6.62
CA GLU A 102 5.46 -22.03 7.50
C GLU A 102 4.01 -21.68 7.89
N LYS A 103 3.64 -20.40 7.89
CA LYS A 103 2.30 -19.98 8.27
C LYS A 103 1.33 -20.11 7.12
N ARG A 104 0.07 -20.35 7.46
CA ARG A 104 -1.03 -20.24 6.53
C ARG A 104 -1.37 -18.77 6.33
N VAL A 105 -1.45 -18.31 5.09
CA VAL A 105 -1.77 -16.91 4.78
C VAL A 105 -3.04 -16.87 3.95
N LEU A 106 -4.08 -16.25 4.49
CA LEU A 106 -5.37 -16.11 3.84
C LEU A 106 -5.62 -14.66 3.44
N MET A 107 -6.44 -14.45 2.41
CA MET A 107 -6.98 -13.14 2.07
C MET A 107 -8.49 -13.23 1.91
N PRO A 108 -9.27 -12.18 2.25
CA PRO A 108 -10.71 -12.17 1.99
C PRO A 108 -11.07 -12.52 0.55
N THR A 109 -10.26 -12.08 -0.43
CA THR A 109 -10.31 -12.55 -1.81
C THR A 109 -8.93 -12.43 -2.48
N LEU A 110 -8.60 -13.38 -3.37
CA LEU A 110 -7.38 -13.31 -4.20
C LEU A 110 -7.54 -12.37 -5.41
N GLU A 111 -8.76 -11.90 -5.68
CA GLU A 111 -9.06 -10.90 -6.72
C GLU A 111 -8.66 -9.47 -6.31
N ALA A 112 -8.40 -9.23 -5.02
CA ALA A 112 -7.88 -7.95 -4.53
C ALA A 112 -6.42 -7.82 -4.97
N THR A 113 -6.18 -7.22 -6.13
CA THR A 113 -4.85 -7.02 -6.73
C THR A 113 -4.44 -5.54 -6.69
N CYS A 114 -3.42 -5.12 -7.43
CA CYS A 114 -2.92 -3.75 -7.50
C CYS A 114 -2.54 -3.42 -8.94
N SER A 115 -2.90 -2.23 -9.41
CA SER A 115 -2.51 -1.73 -10.73
C SER A 115 -1.01 -1.72 -10.95
N LEU A 116 -0.22 -1.43 -9.91
CA LEU A 116 1.24 -1.45 -9.96
C LEU A 116 1.83 -2.85 -10.12
N ASP A 117 1.20 -3.85 -9.49
CA ASP A 117 1.59 -5.24 -9.62
C ASP A 117 1.22 -5.78 -11.01
N LEU A 118 -0.03 -5.55 -11.43
CA LEU A 118 -0.52 -5.95 -12.76
C LEU A 118 0.26 -5.27 -13.90
N GLY A 119 0.64 -4.01 -13.72
CA GLY A 119 1.41 -3.21 -14.68
C GLY A 119 2.90 -3.53 -14.70
N CYS A 120 3.36 -4.54 -13.94
CA CYS A 120 4.75 -5.00 -13.95
C CYS A 120 4.84 -6.54 -14.10
N PRO A 121 4.46 -7.09 -15.27
CA PRO A 121 4.56 -8.53 -15.51
C PRO A 121 6.01 -9.03 -15.45
N VAL A 122 6.24 -10.17 -14.79
CA VAL A 122 7.62 -10.66 -14.53
C VAL A 122 8.44 -10.91 -15.79
N ASP A 123 7.84 -11.38 -16.88
CA ASP A 123 8.56 -11.69 -18.12
C ASP A 123 9.07 -10.40 -18.79
N GLU A 124 8.20 -9.39 -18.89
CA GLU A 124 8.55 -8.08 -19.44
C GLU A 124 9.56 -7.34 -18.54
N PHE A 125 9.34 -7.39 -17.22
CA PHE A 125 10.26 -6.81 -16.24
C PHE A 125 11.63 -7.48 -16.26
N SER A 126 11.69 -8.81 -16.39
CA SER A 126 12.96 -9.54 -16.48
C SER A 126 13.72 -9.16 -17.74
N ALA A 127 13.05 -9.09 -18.89
CA ALA A 127 13.66 -8.64 -20.14
C ALA A 127 14.18 -7.21 -20.06
N PHE A 128 13.48 -6.32 -19.34
CA PHE A 128 13.93 -4.96 -19.08
C PHE A 128 15.17 -4.93 -18.19
N CYS A 129 15.22 -5.72 -17.11
CA CYS A 129 16.41 -5.85 -16.28
C CYS A 129 17.60 -6.41 -17.07
N ASP A 130 17.38 -7.39 -17.95
CA ASP A 130 18.44 -8.03 -18.74
C ASP A 130 19.04 -7.10 -19.82
N GLN A 131 18.29 -6.09 -20.26
CA GLN A 131 18.78 -5.03 -21.14
C GLN A 131 19.66 -4.01 -20.41
N HIS A 132 19.61 -3.99 -19.07
CA HIS A 132 20.31 -3.03 -18.23
C HIS A 132 21.07 -3.73 -17.08
N PRO A 133 21.97 -4.69 -17.40
CA PRO A 133 22.66 -5.49 -16.38
C PRO A 133 23.63 -4.67 -15.52
N GLU A 134 23.97 -3.45 -15.92
CA GLU A 134 24.82 -2.51 -15.18
C GLU A 134 24.11 -1.79 -14.03
N ARG A 135 22.79 -1.95 -13.89
CA ARG A 135 21.97 -1.25 -12.89
C ARG A 135 21.54 -2.19 -11.76
N THR A 136 21.57 -1.68 -10.54
CA THR A 136 20.97 -2.34 -9.37
C THR A 136 19.46 -2.26 -9.46
N VAL A 137 18.80 -3.42 -9.35
CA VAL A 137 17.34 -3.51 -9.49
C VAL A 137 16.68 -3.24 -8.15
N VAL A 138 16.02 -2.09 -8.04
CA VAL A 138 15.26 -1.68 -6.85
C VAL A 138 13.78 -1.69 -7.21
N VAL A 139 12.99 -2.52 -6.53
CA VAL A 139 11.54 -2.59 -6.75
C VAL A 139 10.76 -2.13 -5.53
N TYR A 140 9.68 -1.42 -5.76
CA TYR A 140 8.70 -1.12 -4.74
C TYR A 140 7.98 -2.40 -4.30
N ALA A 141 7.57 -2.46 -3.03
CA ALA A 141 6.87 -3.60 -2.44
C ALA A 141 5.57 -3.97 -3.18
N ASN A 142 4.97 -3.03 -3.91
CA ASN A 142 3.74 -3.17 -4.69
C ASN A 142 3.98 -3.92 -6.01
N THR A 143 4.58 -5.11 -5.93
CA THR A 143 4.97 -5.99 -7.04
C THR A 143 4.82 -7.46 -6.65
N SER A 144 4.64 -8.36 -7.62
CA SER A 144 4.49 -9.79 -7.36
C SER A 144 5.71 -10.43 -6.69
N ALA A 145 5.51 -11.59 -6.08
CA ALA A 145 6.60 -12.43 -5.56
C ALA A 145 7.71 -12.71 -6.60
N ALA A 146 7.32 -12.89 -7.87
CA ALA A 146 8.24 -13.19 -8.95
C ALA A 146 9.11 -11.99 -9.33
N VAL A 147 8.53 -10.77 -9.37
CA VAL A 147 9.27 -9.52 -9.55
C VAL A 147 10.21 -9.27 -8.36
N LYS A 148 9.75 -9.48 -7.12
CA LYS A 148 10.61 -9.42 -5.94
C LYS A 148 11.79 -10.38 -6.04
N ALA A 149 11.57 -11.61 -6.53
CA ALA A 149 12.63 -12.60 -6.72
C ALA A 149 13.65 -12.25 -7.84
N ARG A 150 13.34 -11.28 -8.72
CA ARG A 150 14.24 -10.76 -9.75
C ARG A 150 15.06 -9.55 -9.27
N ALA A 151 14.63 -8.89 -8.20
CA ALA A 151 15.21 -7.64 -7.70
C ALA A 151 16.39 -7.83 -6.74
N ASP A 152 17.23 -6.81 -6.65
CA ASP A 152 18.31 -6.70 -5.66
C ASP A 152 17.80 -6.11 -4.34
N TRP A 153 16.86 -5.18 -4.42
CA TRP A 153 16.24 -4.52 -3.28
C TRP A 153 14.72 -4.45 -3.45
N VAL A 154 14.01 -4.66 -2.35
CA VAL A 154 12.62 -4.25 -2.21
C VAL A 154 12.63 -2.99 -1.34
N VAL A 155 11.75 -2.02 -1.61
CA VAL A 155 11.56 -0.85 -0.75
C VAL A 155 10.08 -0.59 -0.51
N THR A 156 9.76 0.22 0.50
CA THR A 156 8.45 0.86 0.65
C THR A 156 8.59 2.37 0.46
N SER A 157 7.48 3.09 0.27
CA SER A 157 7.50 4.56 0.17
C SER A 157 8.06 5.23 1.44
N SER A 158 8.07 4.53 2.57
CA SER A 158 8.63 5.02 3.84
C SER A 158 10.16 4.96 3.94
N CYS A 159 10.84 4.13 3.15
CA CYS A 159 12.30 3.95 3.21
C CYS A 159 13.01 4.08 1.86
N ALA A 160 12.27 4.35 0.78
CA ALA A 160 12.83 4.38 -0.57
C ALA A 160 13.92 5.44 -0.73
N LEU A 161 13.73 6.66 -0.20
CA LEU A 161 14.73 7.73 -0.25
C LEU A 161 16.03 7.31 0.44
N GLU A 162 15.97 6.90 1.71
CA GLU A 162 17.14 6.53 2.50
C GLU A 162 17.93 5.36 1.89
N ILE A 163 17.23 4.37 1.33
CA ILE A 163 17.88 3.23 0.65
C ILE A 163 18.54 3.69 -0.65
N VAL A 164 17.86 4.50 -1.46
CA VAL A 164 18.41 4.98 -2.74
C VAL A 164 19.61 5.90 -2.51
N GLU A 165 19.57 6.80 -1.53
CA GLU A 165 20.73 7.60 -1.11
C GLU A 165 21.90 6.71 -0.72
N SER A 166 21.67 5.68 0.08
CA SER A 166 22.73 4.75 0.48
C SER A 166 23.33 3.97 -0.72
N LEU A 167 22.54 3.65 -1.74
CA LEU A 167 23.02 2.99 -2.95
C LEU A 167 23.82 3.97 -3.83
N MET A 168 23.38 5.23 -3.92
CA MET A 168 24.12 6.29 -4.59
C MET A 168 25.48 6.56 -3.96
N ASP A 169 25.56 6.57 -2.62
CA ASP A 169 26.82 6.72 -1.89
C ASP A 169 27.82 5.60 -2.21
N ASN A 170 27.31 4.42 -2.61
CA ASN A 170 28.11 3.29 -3.08
C ASN A 170 28.40 3.33 -4.59
N GLY A 171 28.01 4.41 -5.29
CA GLY A 171 28.21 4.59 -6.72
C GLY A 171 27.27 3.77 -7.62
N GLU A 172 26.17 3.25 -7.07
CA GLU A 172 25.24 2.41 -7.80
C GLU A 172 24.29 3.24 -8.70
N LYS A 173 24.03 2.73 -9.90
CA LYS A 173 22.97 3.21 -10.78
C LYS A 173 21.75 2.33 -10.63
N ILE A 174 20.56 2.90 -10.67
CA ILE A 174 19.35 2.20 -10.26
C ILE A 174 18.46 1.92 -11.46
N LEU A 175 17.88 0.73 -11.50
CA LEU A 175 16.67 0.42 -12.26
C LEU A 175 15.53 0.35 -11.26
N TRP A 176 14.47 1.12 -11.51
CA TRP A 176 13.36 1.31 -10.59
C TRP A 176 12.05 0.79 -11.18
N ALA A 177 11.27 0.08 -10.36
CA ALA A 177 9.92 -0.34 -10.73
C ALA A 177 8.99 -0.45 -9.52
N PRO A 178 7.65 -0.47 -9.71
CA PRO A 178 6.97 -0.24 -10.97
C PRO A 178 6.40 1.18 -11.10
N ASP A 179 6.35 1.95 -10.01
CA ASP A 179 5.66 3.24 -9.97
C ASP A 179 6.56 4.38 -10.44
N GLN A 180 6.24 4.98 -11.58
CA GLN A 180 7.03 6.04 -12.17
C GLN A 180 6.99 7.35 -11.38
N HIS A 181 5.90 7.64 -10.65
CA HIS A 181 5.77 8.89 -9.89
C HIS A 181 6.63 8.86 -8.65
N LEU A 182 6.59 7.77 -7.89
CA LEU A 182 7.50 7.52 -6.79
C LEU A 182 8.95 7.48 -7.29
N GLY A 183 9.20 6.88 -8.45
CA GLY A 183 10.51 6.89 -9.10
C GLY A 183 11.02 8.31 -9.38
N ARG A 184 10.21 9.16 -10.03
CA ARG A 184 10.55 10.57 -10.32
C ARG A 184 10.72 11.38 -9.04
N TYR A 185 9.86 11.16 -8.04
CA TYR A 185 10.01 11.79 -6.73
C TYR A 185 11.37 11.45 -6.12
N ILE A 186 11.75 10.17 -6.07
CA ILE A 186 13.06 9.76 -5.57
C ILE A 186 14.19 10.40 -6.38
N GLN A 187 14.12 10.40 -7.71
CA GLN A 187 15.13 11.07 -8.56
C GLN A 187 15.29 12.54 -8.23
N ARG A 188 14.18 13.25 -8.00
CA ARG A 188 14.19 14.69 -7.67
C ARG A 188 14.82 14.95 -6.32
N GLU A 189 14.44 14.19 -5.29
CA GLU A 189 14.92 14.41 -3.92
C GLU A 189 16.38 13.99 -3.74
N THR A 190 16.82 12.94 -4.43
CA THR A 190 18.15 12.35 -4.23
C THR A 190 19.18 12.73 -5.30
N GLY A 191 18.73 13.04 -6.52
CA GLY A 191 19.60 13.21 -7.69
C GLY A 191 20.10 11.89 -8.32
N ALA A 192 19.51 10.75 -7.97
CA ALA A 192 19.92 9.43 -8.44
C ALA A 192 19.85 9.25 -9.98
N ASP A 193 20.85 8.58 -10.56
CA ASP A 193 20.78 8.03 -11.93
C ASP A 193 19.86 6.81 -11.92
N MET A 194 18.57 7.03 -12.17
CA MET A 194 17.54 5.99 -12.21
C MET A 194 16.96 5.82 -13.62
N LEU A 195 16.78 4.56 -14.00
CA LEU A 195 15.98 4.15 -15.14
C LEU A 195 14.63 3.63 -14.62
N LEU A 196 13.52 4.24 -15.03
CA LEU A 196 12.20 3.97 -14.47
C LEU A 196 11.37 3.05 -15.36
N TRP A 197 10.67 2.11 -14.73
CA TRP A 197 9.55 1.38 -15.31
C TRP A 197 8.32 2.30 -15.43
N ASP A 198 7.56 2.17 -16.52
CA ASP A 198 6.39 3.00 -16.83
C ASP A 198 5.09 2.40 -16.29
N GLY A 199 5.00 2.26 -14.97
CA GLY A 199 3.77 1.90 -14.25
C GLY A 199 3.30 3.04 -13.36
N ALA A 200 2.02 3.03 -12.98
CA ALA A 200 1.46 4.05 -12.07
C ALA A 200 0.26 3.51 -11.28
N CYS A 201 0.10 4.03 -10.05
CA CYS A 201 -1.09 3.76 -9.26
C CYS A 201 -2.30 4.52 -9.82
N ILE A 202 -3.30 3.78 -10.30
CA ILE A 202 -4.54 4.35 -10.84
C ILE A 202 -5.28 5.30 -9.89
N VAL A 203 -5.12 5.15 -8.57
CA VAL A 203 -5.79 6.03 -7.59
C VAL A 203 -5.05 7.36 -7.51
N HIS A 204 -3.73 7.31 -7.37
CA HIS A 204 -2.93 8.52 -7.18
C HIS A 204 -2.71 9.30 -8.48
N GLU A 205 -2.71 8.62 -9.64
CA GLU A 205 -2.66 9.24 -10.97
C GLU A 205 -3.87 10.14 -11.25
N GLU A 206 -5.02 9.87 -10.61
CA GLU A 206 -6.26 10.62 -10.83
C GLU A 206 -6.26 12.01 -10.18
N PHE A 207 -5.39 12.28 -9.21
CA PHE A 207 -5.27 13.60 -8.61
C PHE A 207 -4.79 14.62 -9.64
N LYS A 208 -5.40 15.82 -9.64
CA LYS A 208 -5.05 16.90 -10.55
C LYS A 208 -4.73 18.17 -9.77
N ALA A 209 -3.55 18.74 -10.07
CA ALA A 209 -3.05 19.96 -9.43
C ALA A 209 -4.10 21.07 -9.42
N LYS A 210 -4.76 21.32 -10.56
CA LYS A 210 -5.76 22.38 -10.67
C LYS A 210 -6.94 22.21 -9.71
N GLN A 211 -7.46 21.00 -9.56
CA GLN A 211 -8.57 20.74 -8.64
C GLN A 211 -8.11 20.85 -7.17
N LEU A 212 -6.87 20.46 -6.89
CA LEU A 212 -6.27 20.60 -5.56
C LEU A 212 -6.03 22.08 -5.20
N GLU A 213 -5.57 22.90 -6.13
CA GLU A 213 -5.48 24.36 -5.98
C GLU A 213 -6.85 24.99 -5.70
N ASP A 214 -7.87 24.60 -6.47
CA ASP A 214 -9.24 25.10 -6.28
C ASP A 214 -9.76 24.71 -4.89
N MET A 215 -9.46 23.49 -4.42
CA MET A 215 -9.79 23.06 -3.06
C MET A 215 -9.02 23.85 -1.99
N LYS A 216 -7.73 24.12 -2.21
CA LYS A 216 -6.90 24.94 -1.30
C LYS A 216 -7.39 26.38 -1.22
N ALA A 217 -7.94 26.94 -2.30
CA ALA A 217 -8.57 28.25 -2.28
C ALA A 217 -9.85 28.28 -1.41
N LEU A 218 -10.60 27.18 -1.34
CA LEU A 218 -11.76 27.04 -0.45
C LEU A 218 -11.37 26.82 1.02
N TYR A 219 -10.21 26.19 1.26
CA TYR A 219 -9.68 25.90 2.59
C TYR A 219 -8.25 26.46 2.74
N PRO A 220 -8.08 27.80 2.81
CA PRO A 220 -6.75 28.43 2.75
C PRO A 220 -5.80 27.98 3.87
N ASP A 221 -6.33 27.72 5.06
CA ASP A 221 -5.57 27.28 6.23
C ASP A 221 -5.31 25.77 6.28
N ALA A 222 -5.87 24.98 5.34
CA ALA A 222 -5.71 23.53 5.36
C ALA A 222 -4.32 23.10 4.89
N ALA A 223 -3.65 22.21 5.61
CA ALA A 223 -2.41 21.60 5.10
C ALA A 223 -2.72 20.53 4.05
N ILE A 224 -1.89 20.41 3.03
CA ILE A 224 -2.02 19.43 1.95
C ILE A 224 -1.06 18.27 2.20
N LEU A 225 -1.61 17.07 2.37
CA LEU A 225 -0.86 15.83 2.57
C LEU A 225 -0.92 14.99 1.28
N VAL A 226 0.23 14.69 0.67
CA VAL A 226 0.28 14.01 -0.64
C VAL A 226 1.11 12.75 -0.56
N HIS A 227 0.61 11.65 -1.10
CA HIS A 227 1.40 10.44 -1.26
C HIS A 227 2.33 10.56 -2.49
N PRO A 228 3.60 10.12 -2.43
CA PRO A 228 4.58 10.28 -3.51
C PRO A 228 4.30 9.46 -4.79
N GLU A 229 3.25 8.64 -4.80
CA GLU A 229 2.72 7.99 -6.02
C GLU A 229 1.88 8.95 -6.88
N SER A 230 1.69 10.20 -6.43
CA SER A 230 0.91 11.21 -7.16
C SER A 230 1.77 11.92 -8.22
N PRO A 231 1.17 12.47 -9.29
CA PRO A 231 1.89 13.26 -10.27
C PRO A 231 2.68 14.42 -9.64
N GLU A 232 3.81 14.79 -10.25
CA GLU A 232 4.70 15.82 -9.73
C GLU A 232 3.98 17.16 -9.46
N SER A 233 3.08 17.57 -10.35
CA SER A 233 2.29 18.80 -10.18
C SER A 233 1.35 18.79 -8.96
N VAL A 234 0.97 17.59 -8.46
CA VAL A 234 0.22 17.44 -7.22
C VAL A 234 1.18 17.47 -6.02
N ILE A 235 2.35 16.83 -6.14
CA ILE A 235 3.40 16.83 -5.13
C ILE A 235 3.89 18.25 -4.82
N GLU A 236 4.03 19.11 -5.83
CA GLU A 236 4.48 20.51 -5.67
C GLU A 236 3.55 21.36 -4.78
N LEU A 237 2.29 20.95 -4.63
CA LEU A 237 1.30 21.64 -3.79
C LEU A 237 1.31 21.14 -2.33
N ALA A 238 2.09 20.11 -2.01
CA ALA A 238 2.04 19.45 -0.71
C ALA A 238 2.75 20.25 0.39
N ASP A 239 2.11 20.32 1.57
CA ASP A 239 2.76 20.74 2.82
C ASP A 239 3.54 19.58 3.47
N ALA A 240 3.13 18.34 3.21
CA ALA A 240 3.91 17.14 3.56
C ALA A 240 3.71 16.02 2.53
N ILE A 241 4.82 15.36 2.21
CA ILE A 241 4.89 14.25 1.25
C ILE A 241 5.36 13.00 2.00
N GLY A 242 4.73 11.86 1.76
CA GLY A 242 5.23 10.60 2.31
C GLY A 242 4.29 9.41 2.18
N SER A 243 4.77 8.27 2.65
CA SER A 243 3.99 7.05 2.85
C SER A 243 2.79 7.29 3.76
N THR A 244 1.82 6.38 3.75
CA THR A 244 0.63 6.42 4.60
C THR A 244 0.95 6.69 6.08
N SER A 245 1.95 5.99 6.64
CA SER A 245 2.36 6.17 8.04
C SER A 245 3.05 7.52 8.28
N GLN A 246 3.82 8.03 7.31
CA GLN A 246 4.40 9.38 7.36
C GLN A 246 3.33 10.48 7.25
N LEU A 247 2.29 10.31 6.43
CA LEU A 247 1.17 11.26 6.34
C LEU A 247 0.36 11.29 7.65
N ILE A 248 0.10 10.13 8.26
CA ILE A 248 -0.52 10.04 9.59
C ILE A 248 0.34 10.76 10.64
N LYS A 249 1.67 10.62 10.57
CA LYS A 249 2.59 11.35 11.46
C LYS A 249 2.55 12.86 11.21
N ALA A 250 2.58 13.28 9.95
CA ALA A 250 2.47 14.69 9.56
C ALA A 250 1.16 15.32 10.06
N ALA A 251 0.05 14.58 9.94
CA ALA A 251 -1.24 15.00 10.47
C ALA A 251 -1.24 15.20 11.99
N GLN A 252 -0.38 14.51 12.75
CA GLN A 252 -0.24 14.74 14.20
C GLN A 252 0.62 15.98 14.49
N THR A 253 1.72 16.14 13.77
CA THR A 253 2.76 17.14 14.08
C THR A 253 2.47 18.53 13.49
N LEU A 254 1.81 18.61 12.33
CA LEU A 254 1.51 19.90 11.70
C LEU A 254 0.49 20.68 12.52
N PRO A 255 0.62 22.02 12.63
CA PRO A 255 -0.23 22.83 13.51
C PRO A 255 -1.65 23.04 12.95
N ASN A 256 -1.89 22.73 11.68
CA ASN A 256 -3.16 22.97 10.99
C ASN A 256 -4.32 22.20 11.66
N LYS A 257 -5.53 22.78 11.56
CA LYS A 257 -6.77 22.15 12.02
C LYS A 257 -7.49 21.39 10.92
N THR A 258 -7.24 21.75 9.67
CA THR A 258 -7.84 21.12 8.48
C THR A 258 -6.74 20.57 7.60
N PHE A 259 -6.99 19.41 7.00
CA PHE A 259 -6.05 18.74 6.09
C PHE A 259 -6.79 18.31 4.83
N ILE A 260 -6.22 18.64 3.67
CA ILE A 260 -6.62 18.05 2.38
C ILE A 260 -5.66 16.89 2.13
N VAL A 261 -6.18 15.69 1.91
CA VAL A 261 -5.37 14.48 1.83
C VAL A 261 -5.51 13.86 0.45
N ALA A 262 -4.42 13.87 -0.32
CA ALA A 262 -4.30 13.27 -1.65
C ALA A 262 -3.71 11.85 -1.54
N THR A 263 -4.53 10.95 -1.03
CA THR A 263 -4.28 9.50 -1.00
C THR A 263 -5.62 8.77 -0.89
N ASP A 264 -5.59 7.45 -0.70
CA ASP A 264 -6.81 6.67 -0.50
C ASP A 264 -7.52 7.05 0.81
N ARG A 265 -8.85 7.21 0.72
CA ARG A 265 -9.76 7.60 1.80
C ARG A 265 -9.66 6.74 3.06
N GLY A 266 -9.35 5.44 2.95
CA GLY A 266 -9.33 4.52 4.10
C GLY A 266 -8.41 4.99 5.23
N ILE A 267 -7.36 5.76 4.90
CA ILE A 267 -6.43 6.35 5.87
C ILE A 267 -7.12 7.22 6.94
N PHE A 268 -8.31 7.76 6.63
CA PHE A 268 -9.03 8.68 7.52
C PHE A 268 -9.42 8.02 8.83
N TYR A 269 -9.71 6.71 8.83
CA TYR A 269 -9.98 5.97 10.05
C TYR A 269 -8.87 6.18 11.09
N LYS A 270 -7.62 5.91 10.70
CA LYS A 270 -6.48 6.05 11.60
C LYS A 270 -6.14 7.50 11.90
N MET A 271 -6.26 8.38 10.91
CA MET A 271 -6.02 9.82 11.12
C MET A 271 -7.00 10.42 12.14
N GLN A 272 -8.29 10.10 12.05
CA GLN A 272 -9.31 10.60 12.97
C GLN A 272 -9.15 10.02 14.39
N GLN A 273 -8.74 8.76 14.53
CA GLN A 273 -8.41 8.18 15.83
C GLN A 273 -7.26 8.91 16.52
N LEU A 274 -6.19 9.24 15.78
CA LEU A 274 -4.98 9.87 16.34
C LEU A 274 -5.08 11.40 16.45
N CYS A 275 -5.97 12.00 15.67
CA CYS A 275 -6.16 13.44 15.58
C CYS A 275 -7.66 13.80 15.64
N PRO A 276 -8.37 13.52 16.76
CA PRO A 276 -9.82 13.71 16.84
C PRO A 276 -10.27 15.17 16.70
N ASP A 277 -9.37 16.13 17.02
CA ASP A 277 -9.65 17.57 16.94
C ASP A 277 -9.32 18.16 15.55
N LYS A 278 -8.94 17.34 14.57
CA LYS A 278 -8.54 17.77 13.22
C LYS A 278 -9.57 17.29 12.18
N GLN A 279 -9.80 18.14 11.18
CA GLN A 279 -10.69 17.84 10.06
C GLN A 279 -9.88 17.33 8.87
N PHE A 280 -10.32 16.22 8.29
CA PHE A 280 -9.71 15.62 7.10
C PHE A 280 -10.68 15.70 5.92
N ILE A 281 -10.18 16.17 4.78
CA ILE A 281 -10.92 16.37 3.54
C ILE A 281 -10.21 15.59 2.44
N GLU A 282 -10.95 14.79 1.69
CA GLU A 282 -10.41 14.04 0.56
C GLU A 282 -10.01 15.01 -0.55
N ALA A 283 -8.80 14.86 -1.09
CA ALA A 283 -8.43 15.60 -2.29
C ALA A 283 -9.32 15.17 -3.47
N PRO A 284 -9.62 16.09 -4.39
CA PRO A 284 -10.45 15.79 -5.56
C PRO A 284 -9.70 14.93 -6.59
N THR A 285 -10.37 13.93 -7.15
CA THR A 285 -9.92 13.16 -8.32
C THR A 285 -10.62 13.64 -9.59
N ALA A 286 -10.04 13.35 -10.76
CA ALA A 286 -10.65 13.70 -12.05
C ALA A 286 -11.96 12.92 -12.27
N GLY A 287 -13.07 13.64 -12.46
CA GLY A 287 -14.35 13.07 -12.87
C GLY A 287 -15.19 14.05 -13.71
N ASN A 288 -15.99 13.50 -14.63
CA ASN A 288 -16.82 14.27 -15.54
C ASN A 288 -18.06 14.84 -14.83
N GLY A 289 -18.06 16.15 -14.56
CA GLY A 289 -19.28 16.94 -14.31
C GLY A 289 -19.44 17.49 -12.90
N ALA A 290 -20.42 18.40 -12.75
CA ALA A 290 -20.70 19.21 -11.56
C ALA A 290 -21.17 18.43 -10.30
N ALA A 291 -21.16 17.10 -10.34
CA ALA A 291 -21.51 16.19 -9.24
C ALA A 291 -20.37 15.21 -8.90
N CYS A 292 -19.13 15.52 -9.31
CA CYS A 292 -17.95 14.71 -9.06
C CYS A 292 -17.70 14.57 -7.55
N ARG A 293 -18.10 13.43 -6.99
CA ARG A 293 -17.68 13.00 -5.65
C ARG A 293 -16.26 12.48 -5.78
N SER A 294 -15.36 12.88 -4.88
CA SER A 294 -14.01 12.32 -4.84
C SER A 294 -14.08 10.79 -4.82
N CYS A 295 -13.35 10.17 -5.76
CA CYS A 295 -13.29 8.71 -5.95
C CYS A 295 -11.91 8.17 -5.56
N ALA A 296 -11.17 8.84 -4.66
CA ALA A 296 -9.87 8.40 -4.15
C ALA A 296 -9.99 7.13 -3.28
N HIS A 297 -10.45 6.06 -3.90
CA HIS A 297 -10.79 4.80 -3.28
C HIS A 297 -10.31 3.67 -4.19
N CYS A 298 -9.34 2.91 -3.70
CA CYS A 298 -8.78 1.77 -4.38
C CYS A 298 -9.85 0.66 -4.45
N PRO A 299 -10.33 0.30 -5.65
CA PRO A 299 -11.40 -0.68 -5.78
C PRO A 299 -10.99 -2.06 -5.26
N TRP A 300 -9.69 -2.39 -5.34
CA TRP A 300 -9.16 -3.64 -4.80
C TRP A 300 -9.05 -3.65 -3.27
N MET A 301 -8.77 -2.51 -2.63
CA MET A 301 -8.82 -2.43 -1.17
C MET A 301 -10.25 -2.62 -0.67
N ALA A 302 -11.23 -2.06 -1.38
CA ALA A 302 -12.67 -2.19 -1.12
C ALA A 302 -13.18 -3.64 -1.17
N MET A 303 -12.43 -4.54 -1.79
CA MET A 303 -12.79 -5.96 -1.90
C MET A 303 -12.67 -6.73 -0.59
N ASN A 304 -11.98 -6.16 0.40
CA ASN A 304 -11.86 -6.71 1.74
C ASN A 304 -13.13 -6.36 2.53
N THR A 305 -14.14 -7.24 2.48
CA THR A 305 -15.40 -7.05 3.21
C THR A 305 -15.54 -8.04 4.37
N LEU A 306 -16.45 -7.75 5.30
CA LEU A 306 -16.74 -8.65 6.42
C LEU A 306 -17.26 -10.00 5.93
N GLU A 307 -18.17 -10.02 4.95
CA GLU A 307 -18.73 -11.25 4.41
C GLU A 307 -17.65 -12.13 3.78
N ARG A 308 -16.78 -11.54 2.96
CA ARG A 308 -15.65 -12.25 2.33
C ARG A 308 -14.65 -12.75 3.35
N THR A 309 -14.37 -11.95 4.39
CA THR A 309 -13.48 -12.35 5.50
C THR A 309 -14.06 -13.54 6.26
N LEU A 310 -15.35 -13.50 6.61
CA LEU A 310 -16.02 -14.59 7.31
C LEU A 310 -16.09 -15.87 6.46
N GLN A 311 -16.42 -15.73 5.17
CA GLN A 311 -16.47 -16.84 4.23
C GLN A 311 -15.09 -17.49 4.08
N CYS A 312 -14.06 -16.69 3.84
CA CYS A 312 -12.67 -17.13 3.71
C CYS A 312 -12.22 -17.93 4.94
N LEU A 313 -12.52 -17.44 6.15
CA LEU A 313 -12.22 -18.16 7.38
C LEU A 313 -12.95 -19.51 7.40
N ARG A 314 -14.28 -19.54 7.28
CA ARG A 314 -15.08 -20.78 7.42
C ARG A 314 -14.74 -21.85 6.39
N GLU A 315 -14.52 -21.45 5.15
CA GLU A 315 -14.24 -22.37 4.04
C GLU A 315 -12.75 -22.69 3.94
N GLY A 316 -11.89 -21.86 4.53
CA GLY A 316 -10.46 -21.92 4.32
C GLY A 316 -10.04 -21.59 2.88
N SER A 317 -10.87 -20.87 2.14
CA SER A 317 -10.62 -20.46 0.76
C SER A 317 -9.61 -19.30 0.68
N ASN A 318 -9.11 -19.00 -0.52
CA ASN A 318 -8.23 -17.86 -0.78
C ASN A 318 -6.88 -17.88 -0.02
N GLU A 319 -6.30 -19.08 0.12
CA GLU A 319 -4.93 -19.21 0.63
C GLU A 319 -3.90 -18.72 -0.40
N ILE A 320 -2.94 -17.95 0.09
CA ILE A 320 -1.81 -17.48 -0.70
C ILE A 320 -0.75 -18.58 -0.78
N PHE A 321 -0.48 -19.00 -2.01
CA PHE A 321 0.64 -19.86 -2.36
C PHE A 321 1.66 -19.07 -3.16
N VAL A 322 2.92 -19.17 -2.75
CA VAL A 322 4.08 -18.66 -3.49
C VAL A 322 4.94 -19.86 -3.85
N ASP A 323 5.41 -19.92 -5.09
CA ASP A 323 6.31 -20.99 -5.54
C ASP A 323 7.53 -21.09 -4.61
N ALA A 324 7.78 -22.29 -4.09
CA ALA A 324 8.89 -22.56 -3.19
C ALA A 324 10.25 -22.19 -3.79
N ALA A 325 10.41 -22.23 -5.11
CA ALA A 325 11.63 -21.80 -5.80
C ALA A 325 11.82 -20.27 -5.78
N LEU A 326 10.73 -19.50 -5.68
CA LEU A 326 10.78 -18.04 -5.61
C LEU A 326 11.07 -17.53 -4.20
N ILE A 327 10.63 -18.24 -3.15
CA ILE A 327 10.73 -17.77 -1.76
C ILE A 327 12.17 -17.38 -1.39
N PRO A 328 13.22 -18.22 -1.52
CA PRO A 328 14.57 -17.84 -1.12
C PRO A 328 15.10 -16.61 -1.87
N ARG A 329 14.70 -16.47 -3.14
CA ARG A 329 15.09 -15.34 -3.99
C ARG A 329 14.38 -14.05 -3.59
N ALA A 330 13.09 -14.10 -3.28
CA ALA A 330 12.30 -12.96 -2.86
C ALA A 330 12.58 -12.53 -1.40
N VAL A 331 12.97 -13.47 -0.54
CA VAL A 331 13.42 -13.17 0.84
C VAL A 331 14.65 -12.28 0.83
N LYS A 332 15.62 -12.52 -0.05
CA LYS A 332 16.89 -11.75 -0.07
C LYS A 332 16.69 -10.22 -0.15
N PRO A 333 15.98 -9.66 -1.14
CA PRO A 333 15.78 -8.21 -1.24
C PRO A 333 14.83 -7.66 -0.16
N LEU A 334 13.83 -8.43 0.29
CA LEU A 334 12.98 -8.06 1.43
C LEU A 334 13.78 -7.97 2.74
N LYS A 335 14.67 -8.93 2.97
CA LYS A 335 15.52 -8.97 4.16
C LYS A 335 16.50 -7.81 4.16
N ARG A 336 17.09 -7.46 3.00
CA ARG A 336 17.94 -6.27 2.86
C ARG A 336 17.21 -4.98 3.31
N MET A 337 15.98 -4.80 2.86
CA MET A 337 15.11 -3.68 3.30
C MET A 337 14.86 -3.68 4.81
N LEU A 338 14.49 -4.84 5.36
CA LEU A 338 14.20 -5.02 6.78
C LEU A 338 15.43 -4.75 7.65
N ASP A 339 16.58 -5.31 7.28
CA ASP A 339 17.85 -5.12 7.98
C ASP A 339 18.28 -3.64 7.95
N PHE A 340 18.13 -2.98 6.79
CA PHE A 340 18.44 -1.55 6.63
C PHE A 340 17.58 -0.67 7.54
N THR A 341 16.26 -0.85 7.48
CA THR A 341 15.30 -0.06 8.29
C THR A 341 15.44 -0.34 9.79
N GLN A 342 15.79 -1.57 10.18
CA GLN A 342 16.09 -1.90 11.58
C GLN A 342 17.36 -1.19 12.06
N ALA A 343 18.44 -1.21 11.27
CA ALA A 343 19.68 -0.54 11.61
C ALA A 343 19.50 0.99 11.74
N ALA A 344 18.71 1.60 10.85
CA ALA A 344 18.36 3.02 10.92
C ALA A 344 17.59 3.36 12.21
N ARG A 345 16.58 2.56 12.58
CA ARG A 345 15.83 2.71 13.84
C ARG A 345 16.73 2.60 15.08
N MET A 346 17.66 1.65 15.09
CA MET A 346 18.59 1.47 16.21
C MET A 346 19.52 2.67 16.40
N LYS A 347 20.02 3.26 15.30
CA LYS A 347 20.83 4.49 15.35
C LYS A 347 20.05 5.68 15.93
N LEU A 348 18.77 5.81 15.59
CA LEU A 348 17.89 6.85 16.13
C LEU A 348 17.61 6.66 17.63
N SER A 349 17.40 5.42 18.09
CA SER A 349 17.14 5.12 19.50
C SER A 349 18.39 5.15 20.39
N GLY A 350 19.58 4.87 19.83
CA GLY A 350 20.85 4.89 20.57
C GLY A 350 21.44 6.29 20.75
N ASN A 351 20.92 7.28 20.01
CA ASN A 351 21.30 8.69 20.10
C ASN A 351 20.29 9.53 20.91
N ALA A 352 19.32 8.89 21.58
CA ALA A 352 18.27 9.52 22.38
C ALA A 352 18.57 9.50 23.88
#